data_AF-A0A1C6Z5C9-F1
#
_entry.id   AF-A0A1C6Z5C9-F1
#
_cell.length_a   1.000
_cell.length_b   1.000
_cell.length_c   1.000
_cell.angle_alpha   90.00
_cell.angle_beta   90.00
_cell.angle_gamma   90.00
#
_symmetry.space_group_name_H-M   'P 1'
#
loop_
_entity.id
_entity.type
_entity.pdbx_description
1 polymer ?
#
loop_
_entity_poly.entity_id
_entity_poly.type
_entity_poly.pdbx_seq_one_letter_code
_entity_poly.pdbx_strand_id
1 'polypeptide(L)'
;MENNSSETLPYSAVTYITIDKNCVPSGAKIANLGPIKANGSLEFRIPVKGILSSYRILSVSAWNDMGVPVDVDDKTAEVIKSRDAEFMKSCKIKRK
;
A
#
# COMPACT_ATOMS: atom_id res chain seq x y z
N MET A 1 2.29 0.20 -8.88
CA MET A 1 1.13 -0.63 -9.29
C MET A 1 1.22 -0.84 -10.79
N GLU A 2 1.01 -2.05 -11.28
CA GLU A 2 1.00 -2.32 -12.72
C GLU A 2 -0.39 -2.76 -13.16
N ASN A 3 -0.91 -2.12 -14.22
CA ASN A 3 -2.13 -2.52 -14.89
C ASN A 3 -1.75 -3.32 -16.13
N ASN A 4 -2.01 -4.63 -16.10
CA ASN A 4 -1.74 -5.56 -17.20
C ASN A 4 -2.95 -5.77 -18.12
N SER A 5 -4.02 -4.98 -17.96
CA SER A 5 -5.19 -5.02 -18.83
C SER A 5 -5.04 -4.11 -20.05
N SER A 6 -5.88 -4.35 -21.06
CA SER A 6 -5.96 -3.54 -22.28
C SER A 6 -6.66 -2.19 -22.10
N GLU A 7 -7.24 -1.95 -20.92
CA GLU A 7 -8.04 -0.75 -20.64
C GLU A 7 -7.35 0.13 -19.60
N THR A 8 -7.58 1.44 -19.69
CA THR A 8 -7.15 2.34 -18.61
C THR A 8 -8.08 2.15 -17.42
N LEU A 9 -7.51 1.92 -16.24
CA LEU A 9 -8.26 1.84 -15.00
C LEU A 9 -8.37 3.26 -14.43
N PRO A 10 -9.56 3.90 -14.46
CA PRO A 10 -9.71 5.29 -14.05
C PRO A 10 -9.52 5.50 -12.55
N TYR A 11 -9.67 4.46 -11.75
CA TYR A 11 -9.61 4.53 -10.30
C TYR A 11 -8.66 3.50 -9.72
N SER A 12 -7.89 3.93 -8.72
CA SER A 12 -7.07 3.03 -7.92
C SER A 12 -6.93 3.53 -6.49
N ALA A 13 -6.61 2.63 -5.58
CA ALA A 13 -6.39 2.95 -4.18
C ALA A 13 -5.42 1.98 -3.52
N VAL A 14 -4.81 2.47 -2.43
CA VAL A 14 -3.99 1.66 -1.52
C VAL A 14 -4.56 1.77 -0.13
N THR A 15 -4.83 0.61 0.49
CA THR A 15 -5.21 0.53 1.90
C THR A 15 -3.96 0.23 2.72
N TYR A 16 -3.73 0.98 3.79
CA TYR A 16 -2.53 0.86 4.60
C TYR A 16 -2.78 1.19 6.08
N ILE A 17 -1.86 0.77 6.95
CA ILE A 17 -1.75 1.22 8.34
C ILE A 17 -0.39 1.87 8.57
N THR A 18 -0.34 2.80 9.51
CA THR A 18 0.92 3.33 10.06
C THR A 18 1.16 2.71 11.43
N ILE A 19 2.41 2.50 11.79
CA ILE A 19 2.80 1.98 13.09
C ILE A 19 3.75 3.01 13.72
N ASP A 20 3.44 3.40 14.95
CA ASP A 20 4.22 4.42 15.66
C ASP A 20 5.52 3.86 16.28
N LYS A 21 6.28 4.75 16.93
CA LYS A 21 7.55 4.40 17.58
C LYS A 21 7.41 3.41 18.75
N ASN A 22 6.21 3.27 19.31
CA ASN A 22 5.83 2.37 20.39
C ASN A 22 5.21 1.07 19.85
N CYS A 23 5.32 0.85 18.53
CA CYS A 23 4.80 -0.29 17.80
C CYS A 23 3.28 -0.40 17.81
N VAL A 24 2.55 0.67 18.14
CA VAL A 24 1.09 0.69 18.14
C VAL A 24 0.61 0.95 16.71
N PRO A 25 -0.17 0.02 16.11
CA PRO A 25 -0.75 0.24 14.79
C PRO A 25 -1.89 1.26 14.86
N SER A 26 -2.03 2.07 13.82
CA SER A 26 -3.22 2.88 13.59
C SER A 26 -4.38 2.02 13.07
N GLY A 27 -5.57 2.60 12.98
CA GLY A 27 -6.63 2.08 12.11
C GLY A 27 -6.22 2.10 10.63
N ALA A 28 -6.92 1.31 9.82
CA ALA A 28 -6.74 1.27 8.37
C ALA A 28 -7.10 2.62 7.73
N LYS A 29 -6.29 3.01 6.75
CA LYS A 29 -6.42 4.26 5.98
C LYS A 29 -6.44 3.91 4.50
N ILE A 30 -7.12 4.73 3.72
CA ILE A 30 -7.21 4.57 2.26
C ILE A 30 -6.56 5.80 1.63
N ALA A 31 -5.62 5.58 0.73
CA ALA A 31 -5.13 6.58 -0.21
C ALA A 31 -5.76 6.31 -1.57
N ASN A 32 -6.68 7.18 -1.99
CA ASN A 32 -7.17 7.19 -3.36
C ASN A 32 -6.06 7.74 -4.26
N LEU A 33 -5.82 7.04 -5.36
CA LEU A 33 -4.80 7.34 -6.33
C LEU A 33 -5.46 7.72 -7.67
N GLY A 34 -4.61 8.04 -8.64
CA GLY A 34 -5.04 8.40 -9.98
C GLY A 34 -5.31 7.19 -10.90
N PRO A 35 -5.59 7.47 -12.17
CA PRO A 35 -5.77 6.43 -13.18
C PRO A 35 -4.46 5.68 -13.47
N ILE A 36 -4.59 4.42 -13.86
CA ILE A 36 -3.48 3.58 -14.34
C ILE A 36 -3.73 3.26 -15.81
N LYS A 37 -2.87 3.78 -16.69
CA LYS A 37 -2.99 3.53 -18.14
C LYS A 37 -2.95 2.03 -18.45
N ALA A 38 -3.61 1.64 -19.54
CA ALA A 38 -3.52 0.28 -20.09
C ALA A 38 -2.05 -0.14 -20.27
N ASN A 39 -1.71 -1.36 -19.85
CA ASN A 39 -0.34 -1.90 -19.87
C ASN A 39 0.70 -0.97 -19.23
N GLY A 40 0.27 -0.17 -18.25
CA GLY A 40 1.06 0.90 -17.64
C GLY A 40 1.33 0.68 -16.17
N SER A 41 2.34 1.39 -15.66
CA SER A 41 2.62 1.46 -14.24
C SER A 41 2.21 2.81 -13.65
N LEU A 42 1.73 2.77 -12.42
CA LEU A 42 1.51 3.96 -11.59
C LEU A 42 2.47 3.92 -10.41
N GLU A 43 3.38 4.90 -10.41
CA GLU A 43 4.12 5.29 -9.21
C GLU A 43 3.26 6.20 -8.34
N PHE A 44 3.30 5.99 -7.03
CA PHE A 44 2.51 6.77 -6.09
C PHE A 44 3.34 7.15 -4.86
N ARG A 45 2.93 8.25 -4.22
CA ARG A 45 3.47 8.70 -2.94
C ARG A 45 2.32 9.04 -2.01
N ILE A 46 2.30 8.43 -0.83
CA ILE A 46 1.27 8.68 0.18
C ILE A 46 1.86 9.64 1.23
N PRO A 47 1.35 10.87 1.36
CA PRO A 47 1.81 11.78 2.37
C PRO A 47 1.38 11.28 3.76
N VAL A 48 2.35 11.11 4.66
CA VAL A 48 2.09 10.80 6.07
C VAL A 48 2.38 12.03 6.90
N LYS A 49 1.39 12.48 7.69
CA LYS A 49 1.59 13.57 8.64
C LYS A 49 2.38 13.06 9.86
N GLY A 50 3.43 13.78 10.24
CA GLY A 50 4.26 13.46 11.40
C GLY A 50 5.39 12.46 11.09
N ILE A 51 5.95 11.86 12.16
CA ILE A 51 7.08 10.93 12.04
C ILE A 51 6.54 9.53 11.70
N LEU A 52 6.81 9.08 10.48
CA LEU A 52 6.53 7.70 10.08
C LEU A 52 7.60 6.77 10.64
N SER A 53 7.24 5.95 11.64
CA SER A 53 8.15 4.93 12.18
C SER A 53 8.10 3.65 11.35
N SER A 54 6.91 3.15 11.01
CA SER A 54 6.72 2.04 10.06
C SER A 54 5.31 2.08 9.46
N TYR A 55 5.06 1.25 8.46
CA TYR A 55 3.75 1.09 7.81
C TYR A 55 3.56 -0.35 7.33
N ARG A 56 2.31 -0.69 6.98
CA ARG A 56 1.98 -1.90 6.20
C ARG A 56 0.99 -1.54 5.12
N ILE A 57 1.23 -2.03 3.91
CA ILE A 57 0.23 -2.07 2.84
C ILE A 57 -0.65 -3.28 3.13
N LEU A 58 -1.96 -3.05 3.19
CA LEU A 58 -2.97 -4.10 3.42
C LEU A 58 -3.56 -4.58 2.10
N SER A 59 -3.80 -3.65 1.17
CA SER A 59 -4.27 -3.97 -0.17
C SER A 59 -3.89 -2.88 -1.17
N VAL A 60 -3.78 -3.32 -2.41
CA VAL A 60 -3.65 -2.47 -3.60
C VAL A 60 -4.82 -2.85 -4.50
N SER A 61 -5.57 -1.87 -4.99
CA SER A 61 -6.79 -2.13 -5.75
C SER A 61 -6.99 -1.12 -6.86
N ALA A 62 -7.57 -1.56 -7.96
CA ALA A 62 -8.02 -0.71 -9.05
C ALA A 62 -9.34 -1.23 -9.61
N TRP A 63 -10.12 -0.35 -10.22
CA TRP A 63 -11.40 -0.70 -10.82
C TRP A 63 -11.63 0.08 -12.10
N ASN A 64 -12.38 -0.54 -13.01
CA ASN A 64 -12.81 0.11 -14.24
C ASN A 64 -13.86 1.21 -13.96
N ASP A 65 -14.32 1.88 -15.00
CA ASP A 65 -15.33 2.94 -14.92
C ASP A 65 -16.70 2.47 -14.39
N MET A 66 -16.97 1.17 -14.44
CA MET A 66 -18.18 0.53 -13.88
C MET A 66 -18.02 0.09 -12.42
N GLY A 67 -16.87 0.34 -11.79
CA GLY A 67 -16.62 -0.10 -10.41
C GLY A 67 -16.29 -1.59 -10.28
N VAL A 68 -16.01 -2.29 -11.38
CA VAL A 68 -15.58 -3.68 -11.35
C VAL A 68 -14.10 -3.73 -10.99
N PRO A 69 -13.69 -4.49 -9.95
CA PRO A 69 -12.29 -4.66 -9.61
C PRO A 69 -11.51 -5.30 -10.76
N VAL A 70 -10.31 -4.80 -11.00
CA VAL A 70 -9.36 -5.36 -11.98
C VAL A 70 -8.05 -5.64 -11.26
N ASP A 71 -7.49 -6.83 -11.50
CA ASP A 71 -6.24 -7.25 -10.90
C ASP A 71 -5.08 -6.34 -11.36
N VAL A 72 -4.32 -5.88 -10.38
CA VAL A 72 -3.14 -5.04 -10.55
C VAL A 72 -1.99 -5.62 -9.75
N ASP A 73 -0.79 -5.57 -10.31
CA ASP A 73 0.38 -6.14 -9.64
C ASP A 73 0.99 -5.13 -8.65
N ASP A 74 1.32 -5.62 -7.46
CA ASP A 74 2.04 -4.90 -6.41
C ASP A 74 3.47 -5.42 -6.29
N LYS A 75 4.35 -4.87 -7.11
CA LYS A 75 5.80 -5.13 -7.07
C LYS A 75 6.46 -4.76 -5.74
N THR A 76 5.80 -4.00 -4.86
CA THR A 76 6.37 -3.58 -3.57
C THR A 76 6.13 -4.59 -2.45
N ALA A 77 5.20 -5.53 -2.64
CA ALA A 77 4.79 -6.47 -1.62
C ALA A 77 5.96 -7.31 -1.08
N GLU A 78 6.79 -7.86 -1.96
CA GLU A 78 7.96 -8.67 -1.55
C GLU A 78 9.00 -7.85 -0.80
N VAL A 79 9.29 -6.64 -1.29
CA VAL A 79 10.25 -5.72 -0.67
C VAL A 79 9.79 -5.32 0.73
N ILE A 80 8.48 -5.07 0.91
CA ILE A 80 7.92 -4.76 2.23
C ILE A 80 7.98 -5.97 3.16
N LYS A 81 7.59 -7.15 2.67
CA LYS A 81 7.56 -8.40 3.45
C LYS A 81 8.95 -8.81 3.95
N SER A 82 10.00 -8.58 3.17
CA SER A 82 11.37 -8.88 3.57
C SER A 82 11.82 -8.15 4.86
N ARG A 83 11.16 -7.03 5.20
CA ARG A 83 11.48 -6.20 6.37
C ARG A 83 10.71 -6.61 7.64
N ASP A 84 9.77 -7.55 7.54
CA ASP A 84 8.86 -7.89 8.65
C ASP A 84 9.59 -8.52 9.84
N ALA A 85 10.54 -9.42 9.60
CA ALA A 85 11.24 -10.14 10.66
C ALA A 85 12.04 -9.20 11.56
N GLU A 86 12.80 -8.28 10.96
CA GLU A 86 13.58 -7.27 11.68
C GLU A 86 12.66 -6.32 12.45
N PHE A 87 11.60 -5.85 11.81
CA PHE A 87 10.60 -4.99 12.44
C PHE A 87 9.98 -5.66 13.68
N MET A 88 9.52 -6.90 13.56
CA MET A 88 8.91 -7.67 14.65
C MET A 88 9.89 -7.87 15.81
N LYS A 89 11.16 -8.13 15.53
CA LYS A 89 12.22 -8.23 16.55
C LYS A 89 12.37 -6.91 17.31
N SER A 90 12.43 -5.79 16.59
CA SER A 90 12.55 -4.46 17.21
C SER A 90 11.35 -4.11 18.12
N CYS A 91 10.14 -4.50 17.71
CA CYS A 91 8.93 -4.22 18.48
C CYS A 91 8.78 -5.10 19.72
N LYS A 92 9.21 -6.36 19.65
CA LYS A 92 9.23 -7.24 20.82
C LYS A 92 10.15 -6.72 21.93
N ILE A 93 11.27 -6.08 21.59
CA ILE A 93 12.19 -5.49 22.57
C ILE A 93 11.53 -4.34 23.33
N LYS A 94 10.79 -3.47 22.63
CA LYS A 94 10.15 -2.28 23.20
C LYS A 94 8.90 -2.56 24.04
N ARG A 95 8.33 -3.75 23.91
CA ARG A 95 7.09 -4.18 24.59
C ARG A 95 7.34 -5.20 25.71
N LYS A 96 8.61 -5.45 26.05
CA LYS A 96 8.99 -6.10 27.30
C LYS A 96 9.02 -5.07 28.41
#